data_AF-A0A925JAM4-F1
#
_entry.id   AF-A0A925JAM4-F1
#
_cell.length_a   1.000
_cell.length_b   1.000
_cell.length_c   1.000
_cell.angle_alpha   90.00
_cell.angle_beta   90.00
_cell.angle_gamma   90.00
#
_symmetry.space_group_name_H-M   'P 1'
#
loop_
_entity.id
_entity.type
_entity.pdbx_description
1 polymer ?
#
loop_
_entity_poly.entity_id
_entity_poly.type
_entity_poly.pdbx_seq_one_letter_code
_entity_poly.pdbx_strand_id
1 'polypeptide(L)'
;MHFRTYTAASFFAILLLSAGCRKDGAGAKTALTPKQYERGIANGTPVVKNIGTTGGTISSADGRISVEIPAGAVDQAIDFSITPLTNTIPISSGDSYRLQPENIAFKKPVKVTLQYSAADLKGTSEEAMYLAYQGNDGIWKLVKHSEVNKTNGTVSVQTTHFSDWGIVEDFRVLVEKETVNLGESIVLVLQKLVTAEDDSLLAPLADPEEFDFSDKVKWRVVSNAGTINAALKTARYTAPATMPAANPVIIETAISNIPIKNPVTGRFYPNGKLLILSPIKISGGSIVTLSYRGSDYVYTNVTIGYANGKITVQGVDANGAGINLTGNSNRATSFPFGDLLAPGKGQAHINIGPYGFSTEYTKCNISETFYSSGAFVVSKWADVGERVEGSFSGNVYSRNPPGTTCPAEAEKRTFSGEFAGVRLY
;
A
#
# COMPACT_ATOMS: atom_id res chain seq x y z
N MET A 1 -68.76 39.41 70.05
CA MET A 1 -69.09 40.64 69.28
C MET A 1 -67.79 41.13 68.65
N HIS A 2 -67.75 41.43 67.34
CA HIS A 2 -66.76 42.20 66.54
C HIS A 2 -65.28 42.37 67.01
N PHE A 3 -64.22 42.44 66.17
CA PHE A 3 -63.92 42.11 64.75
C PHE A 3 -62.39 42.32 64.57
N ARG A 4 -61.71 41.60 63.65
CA ARG A 4 -60.43 41.98 62.96
C ARG A 4 -59.10 42.00 63.78
N THR A 5 -58.16 41.07 63.49
CA THR A 5 -56.93 41.15 62.61
C THR A 5 -55.69 41.70 63.31
N TYR A 6 -54.60 40.93 63.51
CA TYR A 6 -53.49 40.66 62.54
C TYR A 6 -52.83 41.96 62.01
N THR A 7 -51.50 42.16 61.93
CA THR A 7 -50.30 41.29 61.97
C THR A 7 -49.09 42.21 62.40
N ALA A 8 -47.81 41.85 62.58
CA ALA A 8 -46.96 40.66 62.41
C ALA A 8 -45.73 40.72 63.37
N ALA A 9 -44.72 39.88 63.16
CA ALA A 9 -43.39 39.95 63.82
C ALA A 9 -42.25 39.81 62.80
N SER A 10 -41.16 40.57 62.97
CA SER A 10 -39.95 40.48 62.13
C SER A 10 -39.00 39.40 62.64
N PHE A 11 -38.41 38.62 61.73
CA PHE A 11 -37.14 37.93 62.01
C PHE A 11 -36.23 37.92 60.77
N PHE A 12 -34.94 38.08 61.01
CA PHE A 12 -33.89 38.31 60.03
C PHE A 12 -33.33 36.96 59.53
N ALA A 13 -33.22 36.77 58.20
CA ALA A 13 -32.69 35.53 57.62
C ALA A 13 -31.59 35.85 56.61
N ILE A 14 -30.45 35.17 56.76
CA ILE A 14 -29.23 35.37 55.97
C ILE A 14 -29.38 34.69 54.61
N LEU A 15 -29.20 35.42 53.52
CA LEU A 15 -29.23 34.88 52.16
C LEU A 15 -27.83 34.51 51.67
N LEU A 16 -27.59 33.22 51.44
CA LEU A 16 -26.37 32.72 50.81
C LEU A 16 -26.40 32.98 49.29
N LEU A 17 -25.48 33.81 48.81
CA LEU A 17 -25.28 34.05 47.37
C LEU A 17 -24.49 32.90 46.75
N SER A 18 -25.19 31.93 46.16
CA SER A 18 -24.59 30.92 45.30
C SER A 18 -24.24 31.52 43.93
N ALA A 19 -22.97 31.85 43.72
CA ALA A 19 -22.42 32.21 42.41
C ALA A 19 -22.36 30.96 41.51
N GLY A 20 -23.51 30.56 40.96
CA GLY A 20 -23.58 29.53 39.94
C GLY A 20 -23.03 30.05 38.60
N CYS A 21 -21.79 29.68 38.26
CA CYS A 21 -21.25 29.92 36.94
C CYS A 21 -22.12 29.22 35.88
N ARG A 22 -22.97 29.98 35.18
CA ARG A 22 -23.51 29.54 33.90
C ARG A 22 -22.34 29.43 32.93
N LYS A 23 -22.09 28.23 32.44
CA LYS A 23 -21.18 28.00 31.32
C LYS A 23 -21.89 28.45 30.06
N ASP A 24 -21.71 29.71 29.69
CA ASP A 24 -22.28 30.27 28.47
C ASP A 24 -21.74 29.56 27.22
N GLY A 25 -22.64 29.34 26.26
CA GLY A 25 -22.30 29.19 24.84
C GLY A 25 -21.25 28.16 24.45
N ALA A 26 -21.54 26.86 24.62
CA ALA A 26 -21.04 25.92 23.61
C ALA A 26 -21.81 26.24 22.30
N GLY A 27 -21.12 26.84 21.33
CA GLY A 27 -21.73 27.16 20.03
C GLY A 27 -22.32 25.88 19.42
N ALA A 28 -23.58 25.95 18.99
CA ALA A 28 -24.22 24.82 18.35
C ALA A 28 -23.45 24.46 17.07
N LYS A 29 -22.84 23.27 17.03
CA LYS A 29 -22.37 22.70 15.76
C LYS A 29 -23.60 22.61 14.85
N THR A 30 -23.50 23.19 13.66
CA THR A 30 -24.50 22.98 12.61
C THR A 30 -24.59 21.47 12.35
N ALA A 31 -25.80 20.91 12.42
CA ALA A 31 -25.99 19.50 12.09
C ALA A 31 -25.67 19.29 10.60
N LEU A 32 -24.76 18.37 10.30
CA LEU A 32 -24.41 18.00 8.93
C LEU A 32 -25.54 17.19 8.31
N THR A 33 -25.79 17.38 7.03
CA THR A 33 -26.85 16.67 6.29
C THR A 33 -26.32 15.34 5.75
N PRO A 34 -27.00 14.20 5.98
CA PRO A 34 -26.67 12.93 5.34
C PRO A 34 -26.73 13.04 3.80
N LYS A 35 -25.75 12.44 3.13
CA LYS A 35 -25.65 12.44 1.67
C LYS A 35 -26.24 11.15 1.08
N GLN A 36 -27.04 11.32 0.04
CA GLN A 36 -27.50 10.21 -0.81
C GLN A 36 -26.44 9.88 -1.87
N TYR A 37 -26.27 8.59 -2.12
CA TYR A 37 -25.38 8.02 -3.12
C TYR A 37 -26.19 7.11 -4.03
N GLU A 38 -25.75 6.99 -5.29
CA GLU A 38 -26.31 5.99 -6.19
C GLU A 38 -26.13 4.58 -5.63
N ARG A 39 -27.08 3.69 -5.95
CA ARG A 39 -27.02 2.30 -5.51
C ARG A 39 -26.06 1.51 -6.40
N GLY A 40 -25.27 0.61 -5.80
CA GLY A 40 -24.35 -0.24 -6.57
C GLY A 40 -25.07 -1.09 -7.63
N ILE A 41 -24.49 -1.16 -8.83
CA ILE A 41 -24.95 -1.98 -9.95
C ILE A 41 -24.27 -3.34 -9.85
N ALA A 42 -25.00 -4.44 -10.08
CA ALA A 42 -24.42 -5.78 -10.04
C ALA A 42 -23.29 -5.95 -11.09
N ASN A 43 -22.10 -6.34 -10.64
CA ASN A 43 -20.92 -6.54 -11.49
C ASN A 43 -20.41 -8.00 -11.48
N GLY A 44 -21.16 -8.93 -10.90
CA GLY A 44 -20.85 -10.37 -10.91
C GLY A 44 -22.06 -11.27 -10.68
N THR A 45 -21.90 -12.57 -10.92
CA THR A 45 -22.95 -13.58 -10.71
C THR A 45 -23.26 -13.73 -9.21
N PRO A 46 -24.54 -13.76 -8.79
CA PRO A 46 -24.90 -14.02 -7.40
C PRO A 46 -24.53 -15.45 -6.98
N VAL A 47 -23.94 -15.59 -5.80
CA VAL A 47 -23.92 -16.88 -5.09
C VAL A 47 -25.21 -17.00 -4.31
N VAL A 48 -25.90 -18.13 -4.40
CA VAL A 48 -27.16 -18.40 -3.71
C VAL A 48 -27.03 -19.66 -2.85
N LYS A 49 -27.57 -19.65 -1.63
CA LYS A 49 -27.60 -20.81 -0.74
C LYS A 49 -28.86 -20.84 0.11
N ASN A 50 -29.55 -21.97 0.08
CA ASN A 50 -30.67 -22.27 0.96
C ASN A 50 -30.14 -22.57 2.39
N ILE A 51 -30.58 -21.80 3.39
CA ILE A 51 -30.18 -21.97 4.80
C ILE A 51 -31.43 -21.91 5.68
N GLY A 52 -31.57 -22.90 6.58
CA GLY A 52 -32.71 -23.02 7.50
C GLY A 52 -32.35 -22.83 8.97
N THR A 53 -33.20 -23.37 9.84
CA THR A 53 -33.14 -23.21 11.30
C THR A 53 -31.82 -23.66 11.94
N THR A 54 -31.09 -24.58 11.30
CA THR A 54 -29.75 -25.03 11.74
C THR A 54 -28.66 -23.96 11.60
N GLY A 55 -28.93 -22.89 10.86
CA GLY A 55 -27.92 -21.91 10.48
C GLY A 55 -26.95 -22.44 9.41
N GLY A 56 -25.97 -21.62 9.06
CA GLY A 56 -24.93 -21.93 8.07
C GLY A 56 -24.19 -20.68 7.58
N THR A 57 -23.24 -20.90 6.67
CA THR A 57 -22.43 -19.83 6.08
C THR A 57 -22.62 -19.76 4.57
N ILE A 58 -22.66 -18.56 4.02
CA ILE A 58 -22.59 -18.27 2.58
C ILE A 58 -21.43 -17.28 2.33
N SER A 59 -20.71 -17.45 1.22
CA SER A 59 -19.60 -16.58 0.81
C SER A 59 -19.73 -16.21 -0.67
N SER A 60 -19.18 -15.08 -1.06
CA SER A 60 -19.04 -14.69 -2.47
C SER A 60 -18.07 -15.63 -3.21
N ALA A 61 -18.16 -15.67 -4.54
CA ALA A 61 -17.34 -16.54 -5.38
C ALA A 61 -15.84 -16.18 -5.35
N ASP A 62 -15.52 -14.91 -5.07
CA ASP A 62 -14.15 -14.41 -4.87
C ASP A 62 -13.62 -14.61 -3.43
N GLY A 63 -14.45 -15.14 -2.52
CA GLY A 63 -14.13 -15.32 -1.10
C GLY A 63 -13.96 -14.02 -0.30
N ARG A 64 -14.23 -12.84 -0.88
CA ARG A 64 -14.00 -11.54 -0.26
C ARG A 64 -15.05 -11.13 0.76
N ILE A 65 -16.26 -11.67 0.71
CA ILE A 65 -17.28 -11.50 1.76
C ILE A 65 -17.83 -12.86 2.18
N SER A 66 -18.08 -13.01 3.48
CA SER A 66 -18.82 -14.14 4.05
C SER A 66 -19.86 -13.66 5.05
N VAL A 67 -20.96 -14.43 5.14
CA VAL A 67 -22.02 -14.22 6.12
C VAL A 67 -22.27 -15.51 6.88
N GLU A 68 -22.16 -15.43 8.20
CA GLU A 68 -22.53 -16.50 9.13
C GLU A 68 -23.92 -16.22 9.72
N ILE A 69 -24.86 -17.13 9.46
CA ILE A 69 -26.24 -17.09 9.94
C ILE A 69 -26.34 -18.15 11.05
N PRO A 70 -26.45 -17.76 12.35
CA PRO A 70 -26.43 -18.73 13.44
C PRO A 70 -27.73 -19.53 13.54
N ALA A 71 -27.66 -20.70 14.19
CA ALA A 71 -28.82 -21.55 14.43
C ALA A 71 -29.95 -20.80 15.16
N GLY A 72 -31.16 -20.85 14.61
CA GLY A 72 -32.33 -20.13 15.10
C GLY A 72 -32.35 -18.62 14.79
N ALA A 73 -31.53 -18.13 13.85
CA ALA A 73 -31.68 -16.78 13.29
C ALA A 73 -32.93 -16.65 12.38
N VAL A 74 -33.40 -17.77 11.83
CA VAL A 74 -34.60 -17.89 10.98
C VAL A 74 -35.45 -19.09 11.39
N ASP A 75 -36.76 -19.02 11.12
CA ASP A 75 -37.73 -20.09 11.47
C ASP A 75 -37.91 -21.16 10.39
N GLN A 76 -37.52 -20.86 9.15
CA GLN A 76 -37.67 -21.74 7.99
C GLN A 76 -36.48 -21.58 7.04
N ALA A 77 -36.37 -22.47 6.06
CA ALA A 77 -35.39 -22.38 4.99
C ALA A 77 -35.63 -21.13 4.11
N ILE A 78 -34.58 -20.36 3.87
CA ILE A 78 -34.58 -19.16 3.02
C ILE A 78 -33.39 -19.24 2.05
N ASP A 79 -33.62 -18.86 0.80
CA ASP A 79 -32.56 -18.67 -0.17
C ASP A 79 -31.88 -17.32 0.07
N PHE A 80 -30.66 -17.36 0.59
CA PHE A 80 -29.82 -16.18 0.76
C PHE A 80 -28.92 -16.01 -0.45
N SER A 81 -28.67 -14.76 -0.85
CA SER A 81 -27.73 -14.46 -1.92
C SER A 81 -26.70 -13.40 -1.54
N ILE A 82 -25.53 -13.49 -2.18
CA ILE A 82 -24.48 -12.48 -2.19
C ILE A 82 -24.20 -12.11 -3.64
N THR A 83 -24.39 -10.84 -4.00
CA THR A 83 -24.15 -10.33 -5.36
C THR A 83 -23.07 -9.24 -5.32
N PRO A 84 -21.93 -9.40 -6.02
CA PRO A 84 -20.96 -8.32 -6.19
C PRO A 84 -21.58 -7.08 -6.87
N LEU A 85 -21.22 -5.89 -6.40
CA LEU A 85 -21.69 -4.59 -6.89
C LEU A 85 -20.54 -3.63 -7.16
N THR A 86 -20.72 -2.74 -8.14
CA THR A 86 -19.91 -1.53 -8.30
C THR A 86 -19.93 -0.72 -7.01
N ASN A 87 -18.76 -0.48 -6.42
CA ASN A 87 -18.65 0.24 -5.15
C ASN A 87 -18.99 1.74 -5.32
N THR A 88 -19.98 2.23 -4.54
CA THR A 88 -20.38 3.64 -4.48
C THR A 88 -20.05 4.32 -3.14
N ILE A 89 -19.34 3.61 -2.25
CA ILE A 89 -18.90 4.10 -0.94
C ILE A 89 -17.80 5.16 -1.14
N PRO A 90 -17.93 6.38 -0.59
CA PRO A 90 -16.85 7.36 -0.62
C PRO A 90 -15.68 6.90 0.26
N ILE A 91 -14.43 7.13 -0.19
CA ILE A 91 -13.21 6.80 0.57
C ILE A 91 -13.21 5.31 0.99
N SER A 92 -13.03 4.43 0.00
CA SER A 92 -13.17 2.98 0.17
C SER A 92 -12.16 2.18 -0.65
N SER A 93 -11.96 0.92 -0.25
CA SER A 93 -11.17 -0.08 -0.95
C SER A 93 -12.03 -1.28 -1.37
N GLY A 94 -11.76 -1.85 -2.55
CA GLY A 94 -12.41 -3.08 -3.02
C GLY A 94 -13.84 -2.89 -3.50
N ASP A 95 -14.54 -4.02 -3.71
CA ASP A 95 -15.93 -4.06 -4.16
C ASP A 95 -16.93 -3.95 -3.00
N SER A 96 -18.19 -3.69 -3.36
CA SER A 96 -19.33 -3.76 -2.44
C SER A 96 -20.23 -4.95 -2.81
N TYR A 97 -21.12 -5.38 -1.91
CA TYR A 97 -21.92 -6.59 -2.10
C TYR A 97 -23.35 -6.40 -1.63
N ARG A 98 -24.33 -6.82 -2.44
CA ARG A 98 -25.74 -6.92 -2.05
C ARG A 98 -25.98 -8.24 -1.33
N LEU A 99 -26.49 -8.17 -0.11
CA LEU A 99 -27.01 -9.32 0.63
C LEU A 99 -28.53 -9.37 0.46
N GLN A 100 -29.10 -10.53 0.14
CA GLN A 100 -30.56 -10.69 -0.03
C GLN A 100 -31.09 -11.94 0.69
N PRO A 101 -32.37 -11.96 1.11
CA PRO A 101 -33.38 -10.89 0.98
C PRO A 101 -33.18 -9.76 1.99
N GLU A 102 -33.34 -8.50 1.54
CA GLU A 102 -33.10 -7.29 2.36
C GLU A 102 -34.15 -7.09 3.47
N ASN A 103 -35.41 -7.42 3.18
CA ASN A 103 -36.55 -7.26 4.09
C ASN A 103 -36.66 -8.41 5.14
N ILE A 104 -35.55 -9.05 5.48
CA ILE A 104 -35.51 -10.08 6.53
C ILE A 104 -35.19 -9.47 7.89
N ALA A 105 -35.98 -9.84 8.90
CA ALA A 105 -35.68 -9.56 10.30
C ALA A 105 -35.13 -10.85 10.94
N PHE A 106 -33.81 -10.92 11.15
CA PHE A 106 -33.21 -12.08 11.81
C PHE A 106 -33.52 -12.08 13.31
N LYS A 107 -33.89 -13.25 13.85
CA LYS A 107 -34.16 -13.44 15.30
C LYS A 107 -32.89 -13.42 16.17
N LYS A 108 -31.72 -13.56 15.54
CA LYS A 108 -30.39 -13.47 16.15
C LYS A 108 -29.49 -12.71 15.18
N PRO A 109 -28.55 -11.88 15.64
CA PRO A 109 -27.63 -11.20 14.75
C PRO A 109 -26.84 -12.19 13.89
N VAL A 110 -26.69 -11.87 12.60
CA VAL A 110 -25.83 -12.56 11.65
C VAL A 110 -24.50 -11.82 11.57
N LYS A 111 -23.39 -12.54 11.34
CA LYS A 111 -22.07 -11.93 11.23
C LYS A 111 -21.70 -11.76 9.76
N VAL A 112 -21.48 -10.52 9.33
CA VAL A 112 -20.93 -10.19 8.00
C VAL A 112 -19.43 -9.92 8.17
N THR A 113 -18.60 -10.51 7.32
CA THR A 113 -17.14 -10.35 7.33
C THR A 113 -16.65 -10.07 5.91
N LEU A 114 -15.86 -9.00 5.72
CA LEU A 114 -15.13 -8.73 4.48
C LEU A 114 -13.63 -8.91 4.67
N GLN A 115 -12.97 -9.44 3.64
CA GLN A 115 -11.53 -9.62 3.53
C GLN A 115 -10.87 -8.40 2.87
N TYR A 116 -9.75 -7.96 3.43
CA TYR A 116 -8.84 -6.99 2.81
C TYR A 116 -7.44 -7.60 2.61
N SER A 117 -6.72 -7.04 1.65
CA SER A 117 -5.37 -7.39 1.26
C SER A 117 -4.42 -6.21 1.47
N ALA A 118 -3.11 -6.45 1.32
CA ALA A 118 -2.11 -5.38 1.31
C ALA A 118 -2.33 -4.35 0.18
N ALA A 119 -3.05 -4.70 -0.90
CA ALA A 119 -3.40 -3.76 -1.95
C ALA A 119 -4.53 -2.80 -1.53
N ASP A 120 -5.48 -3.28 -0.72
CA ASP A 120 -6.58 -2.47 -0.19
C ASP A 120 -6.07 -1.44 0.84
N LEU A 121 -5.00 -1.76 1.57
CA LEU A 121 -4.33 -0.86 2.53
C LEU A 121 -3.52 0.27 1.87
N LYS A 122 -3.41 0.33 0.54
CA LYS A 122 -2.67 1.39 -0.16
C LYS A 122 -3.28 2.76 0.11
N GLY A 123 -2.57 3.55 0.90
CA GLY A 123 -3.02 4.90 1.30
C GLY A 123 -4.00 4.89 2.47
N THR A 124 -4.18 3.80 3.19
CA THR A 124 -4.92 3.79 4.47
C THR A 124 -4.17 2.94 5.51
N SER A 125 -4.86 2.48 6.55
CA SER A 125 -4.34 1.62 7.61
C SER A 125 -5.49 0.82 8.22
N GLU A 126 -5.24 -0.37 8.75
CA GLU A 126 -6.29 -1.26 9.27
C GLU A 126 -7.13 -0.60 10.38
N GLU A 127 -6.53 0.27 11.22
CA GLU A 127 -7.22 1.04 12.26
C GLU A 127 -8.25 2.06 11.73
N ALA A 128 -8.18 2.42 10.45
CA ALA A 128 -9.12 3.34 9.80
C ALA A 128 -10.25 2.62 9.05
N MET A 129 -10.22 1.29 8.94
CA MET A 129 -11.21 0.51 8.20
C MET A 129 -12.45 0.17 9.05
N TYR A 130 -13.62 0.41 8.46
CA TYR A 130 -14.93 0.05 9.00
C TYR A 130 -15.76 -0.65 7.93
N LEU A 131 -16.85 -1.29 8.32
CA LEU A 131 -17.91 -1.63 7.36
C LEU A 131 -18.94 -0.50 7.30
N ALA A 132 -19.44 -0.25 6.10
CA ALA A 132 -20.62 0.57 5.86
C ALA A 132 -21.72 -0.25 5.21
N TYR A 133 -22.97 0.18 5.37
CA TYR A 133 -24.11 -0.36 4.64
C TYR A 133 -24.99 0.73 4.02
N GLN A 134 -25.66 0.41 2.91
CA GLN A 134 -26.63 1.28 2.24
C GLN A 134 -27.98 0.56 2.17
N GLY A 135 -29.04 1.23 2.63
CA GLY A 135 -30.41 0.76 2.51
C GLY A 135 -31.17 1.45 1.37
N ASN A 136 -32.48 1.24 1.33
CA ASN A 136 -33.38 1.84 0.34
C ASN A 136 -33.50 3.38 0.44
N ASP A 137 -32.91 4.02 1.46
CA ASP A 137 -32.81 5.47 1.59
C ASP A 137 -31.66 6.08 0.76
N GLY A 138 -30.80 5.25 0.16
CA GLY A 138 -29.63 5.67 -0.62
C GLY A 138 -28.48 6.20 0.22
N ILE A 139 -28.56 6.16 1.55
CA ILE A 139 -27.57 6.76 2.45
C ILE A 139 -26.67 5.65 3.01
N TRP A 140 -25.38 5.69 2.65
CA TRP A 140 -24.35 4.87 3.31
C TRP A 140 -24.24 5.24 4.79
N LYS A 141 -24.10 4.25 5.65
CA LYS A 141 -23.96 4.40 7.11
C LYS A 141 -22.77 3.61 7.60
N LEU A 142 -21.77 4.29 8.17
CA LEU A 142 -20.61 3.66 8.79
C LEU A 142 -21.02 2.96 10.09
N VAL A 143 -20.55 1.74 10.30
CA VAL A 143 -20.86 0.95 11.50
C VAL A 143 -19.70 1.01 12.49
N LYS A 144 -19.78 1.91 13.48
CA LYS A 144 -18.66 2.20 14.41
C LYS A 144 -18.22 1.00 15.24
N HIS A 145 -19.09 0.01 15.39
CA HIS A 145 -18.78 -1.21 16.12
C HIS A 145 -18.05 -2.29 15.29
N SER A 146 -17.70 -2.05 14.01
CA SER A 146 -16.88 -2.97 13.20
C SER A 146 -15.60 -3.45 13.92
N GLU A 147 -15.29 -4.73 13.76
CA GLU A 147 -14.16 -5.43 14.37
C GLU A 147 -13.12 -5.76 13.30
N VAL A 148 -11.87 -5.27 13.47
CA VAL A 148 -10.77 -5.48 12.53
C VAL A 148 -9.84 -6.58 13.06
N ASN A 149 -9.73 -7.69 12.33
CA ASN A 149 -8.78 -8.76 12.61
C ASN A 149 -7.56 -8.61 11.68
N LYS A 150 -6.49 -7.99 12.19
CA LYS A 150 -5.23 -7.78 11.46
C LYS A 150 -4.52 -9.09 11.08
N THR A 151 -4.60 -10.13 11.93
CA THR A 151 -3.96 -11.42 11.70
C THR A 151 -4.55 -12.14 10.48
N ASN A 152 -5.87 -12.03 10.30
CA ASN A 152 -6.61 -12.73 9.24
C ASN A 152 -6.99 -11.83 8.06
N GLY A 153 -6.65 -10.53 8.11
CA GLY A 153 -6.98 -9.54 7.08
C GLY A 153 -8.49 -9.31 6.91
N THR A 154 -9.24 -9.14 8.01
CA THR A 154 -10.72 -9.06 7.95
C THR A 154 -11.30 -7.85 8.71
N VAL A 155 -12.44 -7.35 8.24
CA VAL A 155 -13.31 -6.44 8.98
C VAL A 155 -14.69 -7.10 9.09
N SER A 156 -15.27 -7.14 10.29
CA SER A 156 -16.56 -7.80 10.52
C SER A 156 -17.52 -7.01 11.39
N VAL A 157 -18.80 -7.36 11.33
CA VAL A 157 -19.90 -6.70 12.04
C VAL A 157 -21.01 -7.71 12.35
N GLN A 158 -21.81 -7.45 13.39
CA GLN A 158 -23.06 -8.17 13.62
C GLN A 158 -24.23 -7.30 13.18
N THR A 159 -25.15 -7.85 12.39
CA THR A 159 -26.34 -7.15 11.88
C THR A 159 -27.59 -8.01 12.02
N THR A 160 -28.76 -7.38 12.05
CA THR A 160 -30.08 -8.05 12.08
C THR A 160 -30.87 -7.86 10.77
N HIS A 161 -30.25 -7.25 9.76
CA HIS A 161 -30.83 -6.97 8.45
C HIS A 161 -29.81 -7.21 7.32
N PHE A 162 -30.31 -7.35 6.10
CA PHE A 162 -29.53 -7.42 4.86
C PHE A 162 -29.78 -6.17 3.99
N SER A 163 -28.78 -5.82 3.18
CA SER A 163 -28.65 -4.52 2.50
C SER A 163 -27.41 -4.58 1.58
N ASP A 164 -26.96 -3.44 1.04
CA ASP A 164 -25.67 -3.36 0.35
C ASP A 164 -24.55 -3.07 1.38
N TRP A 165 -23.41 -3.76 1.30
CA TRP A 165 -22.30 -3.69 2.27
C TRP A 165 -20.95 -3.52 1.59
N GLY A 166 -20.01 -2.84 2.26
CA GLY A 166 -18.61 -2.78 1.83
C GLY A 166 -17.69 -2.15 2.88
N ILE A 167 -16.40 -2.03 2.56
CA ILE A 167 -15.40 -1.37 3.43
C ILE A 167 -15.44 0.15 3.19
N VAL A 168 -15.37 0.92 4.27
CA VAL A 168 -15.18 2.38 4.26
C VAL A 168 -13.98 2.73 5.14
N GLU A 169 -13.28 3.81 4.79
CA GLU A 169 -12.07 4.25 5.49
C GLU A 169 -12.26 5.63 6.11
N ASP A 170 -11.97 5.78 7.41
CA ASP A 170 -12.07 7.09 8.07
C ASP A 170 -11.00 8.09 7.57
N PHE A 171 -9.86 7.58 7.10
CA PHE A 171 -8.79 8.36 6.51
C PHE A 171 -8.16 7.63 5.31
N ARG A 172 -7.89 8.37 4.24
CA ARG A 172 -7.14 7.88 3.06
C ARG A 172 -6.22 8.94 2.49
N VAL A 173 -4.99 8.56 2.14
CA VAL A 173 -4.06 9.35 1.34
C VAL A 173 -4.18 8.93 -0.12
N LEU A 174 -4.75 9.81 -0.94
CA LEU A 174 -4.67 9.69 -2.39
C LEU A 174 -3.28 10.11 -2.87
N VAL A 175 -2.71 9.32 -3.78
CA VAL A 175 -1.43 9.56 -4.43
C VAL A 175 -1.70 9.85 -5.89
N GLU A 176 -1.23 10.98 -6.41
CA GLU A 176 -1.43 11.37 -7.82
C GLU A 176 -0.90 10.30 -8.81
N LYS A 177 0.21 9.63 -8.46
CA LYS A 177 0.88 8.65 -9.32
C LYS A 177 1.68 7.64 -8.48
N GLU A 178 1.40 6.34 -8.63
CA GLU A 178 2.13 5.29 -7.88
C GLU A 178 3.57 5.07 -8.36
N THR A 179 3.91 5.50 -9.59
CA THR A 179 5.26 5.34 -10.18
C THR A 179 5.78 6.68 -10.69
N VAL A 180 6.87 7.17 -10.12
CA VAL A 180 7.39 8.54 -10.27
C VAL A 180 8.82 8.50 -10.77
N ASN A 181 9.16 9.29 -11.78
CA ASN A 181 10.52 9.35 -12.32
C ASN A 181 11.48 10.10 -11.38
N LEU A 182 12.79 9.89 -11.55
CA LEU A 182 13.81 10.68 -10.86
C LEU A 182 13.58 12.19 -11.04
N GLY A 183 13.62 12.94 -9.93
CA GLY A 183 13.34 14.38 -9.89
C GLY A 183 11.88 14.82 -10.15
N GLU A 184 10.99 13.92 -10.59
CA GLU A 184 9.58 14.23 -10.80
C GLU A 184 8.89 14.53 -9.45
N SER A 185 7.93 15.47 -9.47
CA SER A 185 7.18 15.85 -8.27
C SER A 185 5.71 15.51 -8.41
N ILE A 186 5.12 14.94 -7.35
CA ILE A 186 3.71 14.56 -7.27
C ILE A 186 3.04 15.14 -6.03
N VAL A 187 1.72 15.21 -6.05
CA VAL A 187 0.88 15.60 -4.92
C VAL A 187 0.27 14.36 -4.26
N LEU A 188 0.26 14.40 -2.93
CA LEU A 188 -0.50 13.51 -2.06
C LEU A 188 -1.59 14.33 -1.36
N VAL A 189 -2.78 13.76 -1.23
CA VAL A 189 -3.95 14.40 -0.60
C VAL A 189 -4.54 13.49 0.46
N LEU A 190 -4.50 13.92 1.71
CA LEU A 190 -5.19 13.27 2.81
C LEU A 190 -6.67 13.66 2.79
N GLN A 191 -7.52 12.66 2.69
CA GLN A 191 -8.96 12.74 2.83
C GLN A 191 -9.37 12.17 4.20
N LYS A 192 -10.50 12.68 4.72
CA LYS A 192 -11.18 12.14 5.89
C LYS A 192 -12.65 11.91 5.55
N LEU A 193 -13.22 10.82 6.07
CA LEU A 193 -14.64 10.57 6.06
C LEU A 193 -15.39 11.52 7.00
N VAL A 194 -16.60 11.94 6.60
CA VAL A 194 -17.44 12.85 7.37
C VAL A 194 -18.81 12.21 7.58
N THR A 195 -19.33 12.25 8.81
CA THR A 195 -20.63 11.66 9.17
C THR A 195 -21.56 12.68 9.81
N ALA A 196 -22.86 12.55 9.54
CA ALA A 196 -23.88 13.48 10.01
C ALA A 196 -24.14 13.38 11.53
N GLU A 197 -23.91 12.19 12.09
CA GLU A 197 -24.21 11.83 13.47
C GLU A 197 -23.01 11.13 14.10
N ASP A 198 -21.99 11.92 14.47
CA ASP A 198 -20.72 11.44 15.01
C ASP A 198 -20.85 10.65 16.34
N ASP A 199 -21.98 10.72 17.04
CA ASP A 199 -22.27 9.90 18.23
C ASP A 199 -23.14 8.64 17.93
N SER A 200 -23.73 8.53 16.74
CA SER A 200 -24.54 7.36 16.35
C SER A 200 -23.67 6.13 16.08
N LEU A 201 -24.11 4.95 16.52
CA LEU A 201 -23.45 3.67 16.19
C LEU A 201 -23.49 3.34 14.69
N LEU A 202 -24.50 3.86 13.98
CA LEU A 202 -24.76 3.69 12.55
C LEU A 202 -24.76 5.10 11.93
N ALA A 203 -23.57 5.60 11.65
CA ALA A 203 -23.33 7.02 11.37
C ALA A 203 -23.57 7.32 9.87
N PRO A 204 -24.58 8.12 9.49
CA PRO A 204 -24.85 8.42 8.09
C PRO A 204 -23.69 9.21 7.49
N LEU A 205 -23.20 8.83 6.32
CA LEU A 205 -22.17 9.59 5.62
C LEU A 205 -22.75 10.92 5.13
N ALA A 206 -21.98 11.98 5.26
CA ALA A 206 -22.35 13.35 4.89
C ALA A 206 -21.47 13.88 3.75
N ASP A 207 -21.79 15.07 3.24
CA ASP A 207 -20.84 15.80 2.39
C ASP A 207 -19.54 16.15 3.16
N PRO A 208 -18.39 16.25 2.50
CA PRO A 208 -17.13 16.59 3.16
C PRO A 208 -17.17 18.02 3.74
N GLU A 209 -17.24 18.14 5.06
CA GLU A 209 -16.89 19.36 5.79
C GLU A 209 -15.35 19.52 5.86
N GLU A 210 -14.84 20.74 6.05
CA GLU A 210 -13.42 20.95 6.33
C GLU A 210 -13.05 20.39 7.71
N PHE A 211 -12.50 19.17 7.72
CA PHE A 211 -11.84 18.66 8.91
C PHE A 211 -10.60 19.50 9.23
N ASP A 212 -10.55 20.04 10.44
CA ASP A 212 -9.38 20.77 10.94
C ASP A 212 -8.20 19.80 11.13
N PHE A 213 -7.24 19.85 10.21
CA PHE A 213 -5.99 19.08 10.26
C PHE A 213 -4.84 19.83 10.99
N SER A 214 -5.09 21.04 11.50
CA SER A 214 -4.05 21.90 12.11
C SER A 214 -3.34 21.18 13.25
N ASP A 215 -2.00 21.19 13.22
CA ASP A 215 -1.09 20.52 14.16
C ASP A 215 -1.24 18.99 14.33
N LYS A 216 -2.26 18.38 13.71
CA LYS A 216 -2.54 16.93 13.79
C LYS A 216 -1.74 16.11 12.79
N VAL A 217 -1.46 16.65 11.60
CA VAL A 217 -0.85 15.90 10.48
C VAL A 217 0.63 16.22 10.33
N LYS A 218 1.45 15.17 10.19
CA LYS A 218 2.87 15.27 9.83
C LYS A 218 3.19 14.31 8.69
N TRP A 219 3.93 14.79 7.70
CA TRP A 219 4.35 14.04 6.52
C TRP A 219 5.87 13.84 6.56
N ARG A 220 6.37 12.67 6.15
CA ARG A 220 7.82 12.38 6.10
C ARG A 220 8.14 11.32 5.05
N VAL A 221 9.28 11.46 4.39
CA VAL A 221 9.90 10.38 3.60
C VAL A 221 10.71 9.49 4.53
N VAL A 222 10.30 8.23 4.72
CA VAL A 222 10.89 7.33 5.74
C VAL A 222 12.39 7.07 5.52
N SER A 223 12.81 6.92 4.26
CA SER A 223 14.19 6.68 3.87
C SER A 223 15.00 7.96 3.56
N ASN A 224 14.42 9.15 3.74
CA ASN A 224 14.96 10.44 3.27
C ASN A 224 15.30 10.48 1.76
N ALA A 225 14.73 9.58 0.96
CA ALA A 225 14.93 9.51 -0.49
C ALA A 225 14.05 10.55 -1.20
N GLY A 226 14.60 11.72 -1.48
CA GLY A 226 13.87 12.85 -2.05
C GLY A 226 13.40 13.83 -0.97
N THR A 227 12.52 14.76 -1.33
CA THR A 227 12.04 15.82 -0.41
C THR A 227 10.52 15.87 -0.36
N ILE A 228 9.97 16.34 0.75
CA ILE A 228 8.53 16.53 0.92
C ILE A 228 8.24 17.92 1.51
N ASN A 229 7.35 18.65 0.87
CA ASN A 229 6.85 19.95 1.33
C ASN A 229 5.34 19.81 1.58
N ALA A 230 4.91 20.00 2.83
CA ALA A 230 3.57 19.68 3.28
C ALA A 230 2.77 20.93 3.70
N ALA A 231 1.50 20.96 3.31
CA ALA A 231 0.51 21.95 3.68
C ALA A 231 -0.76 21.23 4.18
N LEU A 232 -0.76 20.90 5.47
CA LEU A 232 -1.84 20.21 6.21
C LEU A 232 -2.35 18.95 5.50
N LYS A 233 -3.49 19.04 4.81
CA LYS A 233 -4.15 17.95 4.06
C LYS A 233 -3.49 17.59 2.74
N THR A 234 -2.46 18.32 2.32
CA THR A 234 -1.71 18.06 1.08
C THR A 234 -0.21 17.98 1.34
N ALA A 235 0.49 17.20 0.53
CA ALA A 235 1.95 17.23 0.48
C ALA A 235 2.46 17.07 -0.95
N ARG A 236 3.43 17.90 -1.34
CA ARG A 236 4.19 17.74 -2.56
C ARG A 236 5.45 16.94 -2.25
N TYR A 237 5.55 15.75 -2.81
CA TYR A 237 6.78 14.96 -2.78
C TYR A 237 7.55 15.16 -4.09
N THR A 238 8.86 15.32 -3.98
CA THR A 238 9.80 15.36 -5.11
C THR A 238 10.74 14.18 -5.00
N ALA A 239 10.71 13.31 -6.01
CA ALA A 239 11.55 12.12 -6.10
C ALA A 239 13.04 12.49 -6.09
N PRO A 240 13.92 11.62 -5.56
CA PRO A 240 15.36 11.83 -5.61
C PRO A 240 15.87 11.94 -7.06
N ALA A 241 16.96 12.66 -7.26
CA ALA A 241 17.62 12.79 -8.57
C ALA A 241 18.36 11.51 -9.01
N THR A 242 18.58 10.56 -8.09
CA THR A 242 19.23 9.27 -8.31
C THR A 242 18.39 8.14 -7.74
N MET A 243 18.54 6.92 -8.27
CA MET A 243 17.76 5.76 -7.83
C MET A 243 18.06 5.44 -6.34
N PRO A 244 17.05 5.47 -5.44
CA PRO A 244 17.28 5.23 -4.03
C PRO A 244 17.59 3.76 -3.74
N ALA A 245 18.34 3.51 -2.67
CA ALA A 245 18.67 2.15 -2.21
C ALA A 245 17.45 1.32 -1.78
N ALA A 246 16.36 1.99 -1.38
CA ALA A 246 15.07 1.38 -1.10
C ALA A 246 14.01 1.92 -2.08
N ASN A 247 13.39 1.02 -2.84
CA ASN A 247 12.35 1.31 -3.82
C ASN A 247 11.27 0.20 -3.71
N PRO A 248 10.01 0.50 -3.38
CA PRO A 248 9.39 1.82 -3.28
C PRO A 248 9.91 2.69 -2.13
N VAL A 249 9.89 4.00 -2.34
CA VAL A 249 10.07 5.00 -1.31
C VAL A 249 8.77 5.10 -0.51
N ILE A 250 8.86 5.02 0.82
CA ILE A 250 7.68 5.12 1.69
C ILE A 250 7.51 6.55 2.18
N ILE A 251 6.33 7.12 1.92
CA ILE A 251 5.87 8.36 2.55
C ILE A 251 4.98 7.98 3.73
N GLU A 252 5.36 8.42 4.93
CA GLU A 252 4.58 8.28 6.15
C GLU A 252 3.71 9.53 6.36
N THR A 253 2.42 9.30 6.57
CA THR A 253 1.46 10.31 7.00
C THR A 253 0.99 9.97 8.42
N ALA A 254 1.46 10.74 9.38
CA ALA A 254 1.11 10.58 10.79
C ALA A 254 0.00 11.55 11.18
N ILE A 255 -1.13 11.02 11.66
CA ILE A 255 -2.27 11.81 12.14
C ILE A 255 -2.39 11.60 13.64
N SER A 256 -2.35 12.68 14.42
CA SER A 256 -2.30 12.66 15.89
C SER A 256 -3.52 13.37 16.50
N ASN A 257 -3.81 13.11 17.77
CA ASN A 257 -4.91 13.72 18.52
C ASN A 257 -6.29 13.51 17.85
N ILE A 258 -6.51 12.29 17.34
CA ILE A 258 -7.77 11.86 16.75
C ILE A 258 -8.39 10.70 17.56
N PRO A 259 -9.72 10.60 17.65
CA PRO A 259 -10.37 9.44 18.22
C PRO A 259 -10.04 8.19 17.41
N ILE A 260 -9.42 7.18 18.03
CA ILE A 260 -9.16 5.88 17.39
C ILE A 260 -9.76 4.78 18.26
N LYS A 261 -10.49 3.86 17.63
CA LYS A 261 -10.98 2.65 18.27
C LYS A 261 -9.87 1.61 18.29
N ASN A 262 -9.61 1.01 19.45
CA ASN A 262 -8.71 -0.13 19.54
C ASN A 262 -9.37 -1.36 18.90
N PRO A 263 -8.77 -1.99 17.87
CA PRO A 263 -9.41 -3.09 17.15
C PRO A 263 -9.54 -4.37 17.98
N VAL A 264 -8.74 -4.54 19.04
CA VAL A 264 -8.72 -5.75 19.88
C VAL A 264 -9.64 -5.63 21.10
N THR A 265 -9.69 -4.46 21.73
CA THR A 265 -10.44 -4.23 22.99
C THR A 265 -11.73 -3.43 22.80
N GLY A 266 -12.00 -2.93 21.59
CA GLY A 266 -13.14 -2.06 21.28
C GLY A 266 -13.09 -0.67 21.94
N ARG A 267 -12.12 -0.39 22.81
CA ARG A 267 -11.99 0.85 23.57
C ARG A 267 -11.61 2.02 22.65
N PHE A 268 -12.32 3.12 22.76
CA PHE A 268 -11.95 4.38 22.11
C PHE A 268 -10.85 5.12 22.90
N TYR A 269 -9.84 5.58 22.18
CA TYR A 269 -8.80 6.49 22.68
C TYR A 269 -8.99 7.87 22.02
N PRO A 270 -9.26 8.94 22.77
CA PRO A 270 -9.55 10.26 22.20
C PRO A 270 -8.33 10.92 21.55
N ASN A 271 -7.12 10.59 22.03
CA ASN A 271 -5.85 11.15 21.56
C ASN A 271 -5.00 10.06 20.88
N GLY A 272 -5.59 9.34 19.94
CA GLY A 272 -4.90 8.32 19.14
C GLY A 272 -3.90 8.91 18.16
N LYS A 273 -3.00 8.04 17.67
CA LYS A 273 -2.12 8.31 16.53
C LYS A 273 -2.32 7.24 15.47
N LEU A 274 -2.60 7.67 14.24
CA LEU A 274 -2.69 6.83 13.04
C LEU A 274 -1.42 7.02 12.19
N LEU A 275 -0.98 5.96 11.53
CA LEU A 275 0.11 5.98 10.56
C LEU A 275 -0.37 5.38 9.24
N ILE A 276 -0.43 6.20 8.20
CA ILE A 276 -0.71 5.75 6.84
C ILE A 276 0.60 5.71 6.07
N LEU A 277 0.87 4.59 5.38
CA LEU A 277 2.07 4.39 4.58
C LEU A 277 1.72 4.39 3.09
N SER A 278 2.28 5.34 2.34
CA SER A 278 2.08 5.49 0.90
C SER A 278 3.36 5.08 0.15
N PRO A 279 3.41 3.87 -0.46
CA PRO A 279 4.56 3.44 -1.24
C PRO A 279 4.57 4.09 -2.63
N ILE A 280 5.67 4.77 -2.96
CA ILE A 280 5.92 5.41 -4.26
C ILE A 280 7.05 4.65 -4.98
N LYS A 281 6.74 4.01 -6.10
CA LYS A 281 7.77 3.34 -6.93
C LYS A 281 8.56 4.40 -7.70
N ILE A 282 9.89 4.33 -7.65
CA ILE A 282 10.75 5.26 -8.40
C ILE A 282 11.20 4.61 -9.72
N SER A 283 11.09 5.35 -10.82
CA SER A 283 11.43 4.94 -12.19
C SER A 283 12.45 5.88 -12.85
N GLY A 284 12.93 5.52 -14.04
CA GLY A 284 13.84 6.38 -14.83
C GLY A 284 15.34 6.28 -14.50
N GLY A 285 15.70 5.66 -13.37
CA GLY A 285 17.11 5.40 -13.03
C GLY A 285 17.75 4.24 -13.80
N SER A 286 19.07 4.15 -13.69
CA SER A 286 19.87 3.03 -14.17
C SER A 286 19.90 1.90 -13.13
N ILE A 287 19.66 0.67 -13.59
CA ILE A 287 19.61 -0.54 -12.77
C ILE A 287 20.31 -1.69 -13.49
N VAL A 288 21.00 -2.56 -12.72
CA VAL A 288 21.45 -3.88 -13.15
C VAL A 288 20.98 -4.89 -12.12
N THR A 289 20.23 -5.91 -12.54
CA THR A 289 19.89 -7.07 -11.72
C THR A 289 20.88 -8.19 -12.03
N LEU A 290 21.27 -8.97 -11.03
CA LEU A 290 22.15 -10.12 -11.16
C LEU A 290 21.66 -11.26 -10.28
N SER A 291 21.30 -12.39 -10.87
CA SER A 291 21.12 -13.65 -10.15
C SER A 291 22.42 -14.45 -10.21
N TYR A 292 22.96 -14.80 -9.04
CA TYR A 292 24.21 -15.53 -8.90
C TYR A 292 24.18 -16.42 -7.65
N ARG A 293 24.49 -17.72 -7.82
CA ARG A 293 24.42 -18.76 -6.75
C ARG A 293 23.04 -18.85 -6.05
N GLY A 294 21.96 -18.49 -6.74
CA GLY A 294 20.60 -18.46 -6.16
C GLY A 294 20.36 -17.28 -5.21
N SER A 295 21.23 -16.26 -5.25
CA SER A 295 21.02 -14.97 -4.61
C SER A 295 20.86 -13.90 -5.68
N ASP A 296 19.89 -13.00 -5.48
CA ASP A 296 19.61 -11.90 -6.41
C ASP A 296 20.17 -10.58 -5.85
N TYR A 297 20.90 -9.87 -6.69
CA TYR A 297 21.55 -8.60 -6.41
C TYR A 297 20.94 -7.51 -7.31
N VAL A 298 20.77 -6.31 -6.76
CA VAL A 298 20.24 -5.15 -7.48
C VAL A 298 21.21 -3.99 -7.30
N TYR A 299 21.84 -3.57 -8.40
CA TYR A 299 22.77 -2.45 -8.42
C TYR A 299 22.08 -1.21 -8.99
N THR A 300 22.16 -0.11 -8.25
CA THR A 300 21.59 1.20 -8.62
C THR A 300 22.66 2.25 -8.92
N ASN A 301 23.91 2.02 -8.51
CA ASN A 301 25.08 2.72 -9.04
C ASN A 301 25.52 2.00 -10.33
N VAL A 302 25.06 2.53 -11.46
CA VAL A 302 25.19 1.89 -12.77
C VAL A 302 25.75 2.86 -13.80
N THR A 303 26.86 2.47 -14.41
CA THR A 303 27.51 3.20 -15.51
C THR A 303 27.28 2.44 -16.81
N ILE A 304 26.65 3.10 -17.78
CA ILE A 304 26.48 2.61 -19.14
C ILE A 304 27.16 3.59 -20.07
N GLY A 305 28.01 3.12 -20.97
CA GLY A 305 28.70 4.00 -21.91
C GLY A 305 29.44 3.27 -23.02
N TYR A 306 29.97 4.02 -23.97
CA TYR A 306 30.75 3.53 -25.09
C TYR A 306 32.10 4.25 -25.19
N ALA A 307 33.19 3.48 -25.17
CA ALA A 307 34.54 4.00 -25.34
C ALA A 307 35.43 2.96 -26.03
N ASN A 308 36.43 3.42 -26.79
CA ASN A 308 37.46 2.57 -27.39
C ASN A 308 36.91 1.36 -28.19
N GLY A 309 35.82 1.58 -28.94
CA GLY A 309 35.17 0.52 -29.75
C GLY A 309 34.19 -0.37 -28.98
N LYS A 310 34.03 -0.19 -27.66
CA LYS A 310 33.32 -1.14 -26.79
C LYS A 310 32.18 -0.48 -26.02
N ILE A 311 31.02 -1.15 -25.99
CA ILE A 311 29.94 -0.87 -25.04
C ILE A 311 30.36 -1.46 -23.68
N THR A 312 30.17 -0.68 -22.61
CA THR A 312 30.38 -1.08 -21.22
C THR A 312 29.10 -0.88 -20.41
N VAL A 313 28.73 -1.88 -19.61
CA VAL A 313 27.65 -1.80 -18.61
C VAL A 313 28.21 -2.31 -17.29
N GLN A 314 28.30 -1.42 -16.30
CA GLN A 314 28.77 -1.75 -14.95
C GLN A 314 27.67 -1.47 -13.94
N GLY A 315 27.41 -2.42 -13.04
CA GLY A 315 26.61 -2.21 -11.83
C GLY A 315 27.40 -2.65 -10.61
N VAL A 316 27.56 -1.77 -9.62
CA VAL A 316 28.34 -2.01 -8.40
C VAL A 316 27.63 -1.52 -7.15
N ASP A 317 27.96 -2.11 -6.00
CA ASP A 317 27.61 -1.62 -4.67
C ASP A 317 28.67 -0.65 -4.12
N ALA A 318 28.46 -0.17 -2.89
CA ALA A 318 29.39 0.75 -2.22
C ALA A 318 30.75 0.12 -1.85
N ASN A 319 30.86 -1.22 -1.87
CA ASN A 319 32.07 -1.97 -1.55
C ASN A 319 32.84 -2.42 -2.83
N GLY A 320 32.32 -2.08 -4.02
CA GLY A 320 32.88 -2.51 -5.30
C GLY A 320 32.48 -3.93 -5.72
N ALA A 321 31.59 -4.60 -4.98
CA ALA A 321 30.98 -5.85 -5.43
C ALA A 321 29.96 -5.56 -6.53
N GLY A 322 29.96 -6.33 -7.61
CA GLY A 322 29.23 -5.98 -8.81
C GLY A 322 29.52 -6.84 -10.03
N ILE A 323 28.99 -6.38 -11.17
CA ILE A 323 29.22 -6.94 -12.48
C ILE A 323 29.68 -5.86 -13.47
N ASN A 324 30.61 -6.21 -14.34
CA ASN A 324 31.03 -5.42 -15.49
C ASN A 324 30.87 -6.28 -16.76
N LEU A 325 30.07 -5.79 -17.70
CA LEU A 325 29.81 -6.37 -19.01
C LEU A 325 30.49 -5.48 -20.05
N THR A 326 31.23 -6.09 -20.98
CA THR A 326 31.84 -5.36 -22.11
C THR A 326 31.54 -6.08 -23.42
N GLY A 327 31.13 -5.35 -24.44
CA GLY A 327 30.84 -5.87 -25.79
C GLY A 327 31.56 -5.07 -26.88
N ASN A 328 32.26 -5.75 -27.79
CA ASN A 328 33.03 -5.14 -28.88
C ASN A 328 32.14 -4.81 -30.10
N SER A 329 31.34 -3.75 -29.95
CA SER A 329 30.52 -3.13 -31.00
C SER A 329 30.03 -1.76 -30.50
N ASN A 330 29.43 -0.97 -31.39
CA ASN A 330 28.71 0.27 -31.08
C ASN A 330 27.19 0.19 -31.38
N ARG A 331 26.65 -1.03 -31.51
CA ARG A 331 25.25 -1.29 -31.89
C ARG A 331 24.56 -2.22 -30.90
N ALA A 332 23.24 -2.10 -30.81
CA ALA A 332 22.38 -3.12 -30.20
C ALA A 332 22.58 -4.46 -30.92
N THR A 333 22.98 -5.48 -30.18
CA THR A 333 23.23 -6.83 -30.70
C THR A 333 23.38 -7.84 -29.55
N SER A 334 23.45 -9.12 -29.90
CA SER A 334 23.93 -10.16 -29.00
C SER A 334 25.45 -10.26 -29.10
N PHE A 335 26.11 -10.31 -27.94
CA PHE A 335 27.54 -10.50 -27.76
C PHE A 335 27.79 -11.86 -27.10
N PRO A 336 27.91 -12.95 -27.88
CA PRO A 336 28.37 -14.23 -27.34
C PRO A 336 29.70 -14.06 -26.62
N PHE A 337 29.85 -14.71 -25.46
CA PHE A 337 31.09 -14.59 -24.70
C PHE A 337 32.28 -15.16 -25.49
N GLY A 338 33.40 -14.43 -25.49
CA GLY A 338 34.53 -14.71 -26.39
C GLY A 338 35.71 -13.77 -26.21
N ASP A 339 36.67 -13.87 -27.12
CA ASP A 339 37.80 -12.93 -27.23
C ASP A 339 37.29 -11.51 -27.47
N LEU A 340 37.51 -10.61 -26.51
CA LEU A 340 37.04 -9.22 -26.56
C LEU A 340 37.77 -8.36 -27.62
N LEU A 341 38.83 -8.87 -28.25
CA LEU A 341 39.46 -8.24 -29.42
C LEU A 341 38.68 -8.53 -30.72
N ALA A 342 37.95 -9.64 -30.78
CA ALA A 342 37.12 -9.98 -31.93
C ALA A 342 35.80 -9.14 -31.96
N PRO A 343 35.44 -8.53 -33.10
CA PRO A 343 34.17 -7.81 -33.23
C PRO A 343 32.95 -8.69 -32.92
N GLY A 344 31.96 -8.11 -32.25
CA GLY A 344 30.71 -8.79 -31.86
C GLY A 344 30.85 -9.79 -30.71
N LYS A 345 32.02 -9.90 -30.07
CA LYS A 345 32.21 -10.68 -28.84
C LYS A 345 32.05 -9.82 -27.59
N GLY A 346 31.74 -10.48 -26.48
CA GLY A 346 31.65 -9.84 -25.18
C GLY A 346 32.30 -10.64 -24.06
N GLN A 347 32.38 -10.02 -22.89
CA GLN A 347 32.88 -10.62 -21.65
C GLN A 347 32.08 -10.09 -20.46
N ALA A 348 31.97 -10.90 -19.40
CA ALA A 348 31.45 -10.48 -18.11
C ALA A 348 32.45 -10.80 -16.99
N HIS A 349 32.60 -9.85 -16.06
CA HIS A 349 33.39 -9.98 -14.83
C HIS A 349 32.48 -9.72 -13.63
N ILE A 350 32.46 -10.65 -12.67
CA ILE A 350 31.66 -10.56 -11.44
C ILE A 350 32.61 -10.57 -10.24
N ASN A 351 32.50 -9.59 -9.36
CA ASN A 351 33.22 -9.54 -8.09
C ASN A 351 32.20 -9.57 -6.96
N ILE A 352 32.19 -10.61 -6.12
CA ILE A 352 31.29 -10.69 -4.95
C ILE A 352 32.08 -11.27 -3.77
N GLY A 353 32.16 -10.49 -2.69
CA GLY A 353 33.06 -10.79 -1.57
C GLY A 353 34.54 -10.81 -2.02
N PRO A 354 35.38 -11.73 -1.51
CA PRO A 354 36.79 -11.82 -1.89
C PRO A 354 37.02 -12.52 -3.24
N TYR A 355 35.96 -12.90 -3.97
CA TYR A 355 36.05 -13.75 -5.15
C TYR A 355 35.70 -13.00 -6.44
N GLY A 356 36.61 -13.05 -7.41
CA GLY A 356 36.40 -12.59 -8.78
C GLY A 356 36.14 -13.77 -9.73
N PHE A 357 35.16 -13.62 -10.62
CA PHE A 357 34.80 -14.60 -11.63
C PHE A 357 34.74 -13.92 -13.01
N SER A 358 35.07 -14.66 -14.07
CA SER A 358 34.99 -14.18 -15.46
C SER A 358 34.35 -15.18 -16.41
N THR A 359 33.83 -14.71 -17.54
CA THR A 359 33.36 -15.55 -18.65
C THR A 359 34.48 -16.20 -19.45
N GLU A 360 35.75 -15.87 -19.17
CA GLU A 360 36.93 -16.54 -19.73
C GLU A 360 37.71 -17.30 -18.63
N TYR A 361 38.39 -18.38 -19.01
CA TYR A 361 39.33 -19.10 -18.14
C TYR A 361 40.41 -19.83 -18.95
N THR A 362 41.56 -20.06 -18.33
CA THR A 362 42.64 -20.90 -18.86
C THR A 362 42.76 -22.17 -18.01
N LYS A 363 43.09 -23.30 -18.63
CA LYS A 363 43.38 -24.55 -17.91
C LYS A 363 44.87 -24.63 -17.56
N CYS A 364 45.22 -25.33 -16.48
CA CYS A 364 46.62 -25.50 -16.11
C CYS A 364 47.41 -26.18 -17.24
N ASN A 365 48.61 -25.68 -17.54
CA ASN A 365 49.49 -26.14 -18.62
C ASN A 365 48.91 -26.04 -20.06
N ILE A 366 47.83 -25.28 -20.26
CA ILE A 366 47.24 -24.99 -21.58
C ILE A 366 47.23 -23.47 -21.78
N SER A 367 47.85 -22.99 -22.86
CA SER A 367 47.89 -21.56 -23.22
C SER A 367 46.62 -21.06 -23.91
N GLU A 368 45.71 -21.95 -24.30
CA GLU A 368 44.40 -21.63 -24.85
C GLU A 368 43.47 -21.02 -23.80
N THR A 369 42.75 -19.97 -24.19
CA THR A 369 41.69 -19.34 -23.39
C THR A 369 40.34 -19.90 -23.81
N PHE A 370 39.61 -20.44 -22.84
CA PHE A 370 38.27 -20.98 -23.02
C PHE A 370 37.22 -19.95 -22.60
N TYR A 371 36.13 -19.88 -23.36
CA TYR A 371 35.05 -18.92 -23.13
C TYR A 371 33.75 -19.63 -22.75
N SER A 372 32.95 -18.97 -21.92
CA SER A 372 31.65 -19.46 -21.48
C SER A 372 30.66 -19.59 -22.64
N SER A 373 29.77 -20.59 -22.58
CA SER A 373 28.50 -20.50 -23.28
C SER A 373 27.61 -19.44 -22.63
N GLY A 374 26.93 -18.64 -23.46
CA GLY A 374 26.13 -17.50 -23.01
C GLY A 374 26.40 -16.24 -23.83
N ALA A 375 25.68 -15.17 -23.50
CA ALA A 375 25.83 -13.88 -24.14
C ALA A 375 25.47 -12.72 -23.20
N PHE A 376 26.05 -11.56 -23.50
CA PHE A 376 25.56 -10.24 -23.13
C PHE A 376 24.73 -9.72 -24.30
N VAL A 377 23.51 -9.23 -24.09
CA VAL A 377 22.60 -8.80 -25.16
C VAL A 377 22.18 -7.35 -24.89
N VAL A 378 22.48 -6.46 -25.82
CA VAL A 378 21.96 -5.08 -25.82
C VAL A 378 20.73 -5.07 -26.74
N SER A 379 19.54 -5.06 -26.15
CA SER A 379 18.27 -5.05 -26.90
C SER A 379 17.93 -3.64 -27.40
N LYS A 380 18.34 -2.61 -26.64
CA LYS A 380 18.19 -1.20 -27.01
C LYS A 380 19.49 -0.46 -26.77
N TRP A 381 20.11 0.06 -27.82
CA TRP A 381 21.24 0.98 -27.76
C TRP A 381 20.78 2.36 -28.25
N ALA A 382 21.21 3.41 -27.56
CA ALA A 382 20.64 4.76 -27.70
C ALA A 382 21.73 5.85 -27.53
N ASP A 383 21.35 7.10 -27.72
CA ASP A 383 22.27 8.23 -27.59
C ASP A 383 22.59 8.58 -26.12
N VAL A 384 23.58 9.46 -25.92
CA VAL A 384 23.96 9.92 -24.57
C VAL A 384 22.81 10.69 -23.93
N GLY A 385 22.48 10.38 -22.69
CA GLY A 385 21.27 10.86 -22.01
C GLY A 385 20.02 10.02 -22.27
N GLU A 386 20.04 9.09 -23.23
CA GLU A 386 18.90 8.22 -23.53
C GLU A 386 19.00 6.84 -22.86
N ARG A 387 17.86 6.15 -22.83
CA ARG A 387 17.69 4.86 -22.16
C ARG A 387 18.14 3.68 -23.02
N VAL A 388 19.16 2.98 -22.54
CA VAL A 388 19.73 1.73 -23.02
C VAL A 388 19.19 0.56 -22.20
N GLU A 389 18.95 -0.59 -22.83
CA GLU A 389 18.34 -1.77 -22.20
C GLU A 389 18.95 -3.08 -22.75
N GLY A 390 18.90 -4.14 -21.95
CA GLY A 390 19.33 -5.47 -22.36
C GLY A 390 19.38 -6.49 -21.23
N SER A 391 19.96 -7.65 -21.52
CA SER A 391 20.05 -8.78 -20.61
C SER A 391 21.36 -9.55 -20.78
N PHE A 392 21.64 -10.48 -19.88
CA PHE A 392 22.79 -11.36 -19.98
C PHE A 392 22.49 -12.70 -19.32
N SER A 393 23.11 -13.77 -19.82
CA SER A 393 23.13 -15.07 -19.16
C SER A 393 24.28 -15.93 -19.64
N GLY A 394 24.76 -16.82 -18.78
CA GLY A 394 25.81 -17.77 -19.11
C GLY A 394 26.43 -18.41 -17.88
N ASN A 395 27.72 -18.71 -17.98
CA ASN A 395 28.53 -19.19 -16.88
C ASN A 395 29.72 -18.26 -16.63
N VAL A 396 30.22 -18.26 -15.41
CA VAL A 396 31.49 -17.64 -15.03
C VAL A 396 32.36 -18.66 -14.29
N TYR A 397 33.66 -18.40 -14.29
CA TYR A 397 34.71 -19.27 -13.78
C TYR A 397 35.58 -18.51 -12.77
N SER A 398 36.01 -19.18 -11.70
CA SER A 398 36.86 -18.57 -10.66
C SER A 398 38.18 -18.05 -11.23
N ARG A 399 38.52 -16.79 -10.96
CA ARG A 399 39.82 -16.22 -11.30
C ARG A 399 40.82 -16.58 -10.20
N ASN A 400 41.83 -17.39 -10.53
CA ASN A 400 42.89 -17.74 -9.59
C ASN A 400 43.66 -16.46 -9.16
N PRO A 401 43.90 -16.23 -7.86
CA PRO A 401 44.77 -15.16 -7.41
C PRO A 401 46.20 -15.29 -7.97
N PRO A 402 46.94 -14.18 -8.15
CA PRO A 402 48.36 -14.25 -8.47
C PRO A 402 49.11 -15.05 -7.40
N GLY A 403 49.82 -16.11 -7.82
CA GLY A 403 50.67 -16.93 -6.94
C GLY A 403 50.02 -18.15 -6.29
N THR A 404 48.73 -18.44 -6.50
CA THR A 404 48.11 -19.70 -6.01
C THR A 404 48.32 -20.87 -6.98
N THR A 405 48.47 -22.09 -6.46
CA THR A 405 48.50 -23.32 -7.26
C THR A 405 47.20 -23.51 -8.03
N CYS A 406 47.31 -23.57 -9.36
CA CYS A 406 46.19 -23.73 -10.29
C CYS A 406 45.37 -25.00 -9.99
N PRO A 407 44.07 -24.91 -9.62
CA PRO A 407 43.20 -26.08 -9.52
C PRO A 407 42.95 -26.67 -10.90
N ALA A 408 42.86 -28.00 -11.00
CA ALA A 408 42.75 -28.72 -12.28
C ALA A 408 41.54 -28.27 -13.14
N GLU A 409 40.47 -27.82 -12.50
CA GLU A 409 39.32 -27.18 -13.14
C GLU A 409 38.92 -25.90 -12.39
N ALA A 410 38.52 -24.86 -13.12
CA ALA A 410 38.01 -23.62 -12.55
C ALA A 410 36.55 -23.77 -12.07
N GLU A 411 36.21 -23.15 -10.94
CA GLU A 411 34.87 -23.25 -10.36
C GLU A 411 33.82 -22.59 -11.27
N LYS A 412 33.02 -23.42 -11.95
CA LYS A 412 31.96 -22.98 -12.86
C LYS A 412 30.68 -22.62 -12.09
N ARG A 413 30.13 -21.43 -12.34
CA ARG A 413 28.85 -20.95 -11.78
C ARG A 413 27.96 -20.37 -12.88
N THR A 414 26.65 -20.59 -12.81
CA THR A 414 25.67 -19.92 -13.67
C THR A 414 25.38 -18.51 -13.16
N PHE A 415 25.04 -17.61 -14.08
CA PHE A 415 24.54 -16.27 -13.78
C PHE A 415 23.58 -15.79 -14.87
N SER A 416 22.67 -14.88 -14.50
CA SER A 416 21.78 -14.19 -15.42
C SER A 416 21.33 -12.85 -14.85
N GLY A 417 20.78 -11.98 -15.69
CA GLY A 417 20.26 -10.69 -15.23
C GLY A 417 19.85 -9.76 -16.37
N GLU A 418 19.37 -8.59 -15.98
CA GLU A 418 18.92 -7.53 -16.87
C GLU A 418 19.57 -6.20 -16.51
N PHE A 419 19.69 -5.31 -17.48
CA PHE A 419 20.11 -3.95 -17.25
C PHE A 419 19.23 -2.98 -18.03
N ALA A 420 18.94 -1.84 -17.41
CA ALA A 420 18.25 -0.75 -18.07
C ALA A 420 18.65 0.57 -17.44
N GLY A 421 19.09 1.54 -18.22
CA GLY A 421 19.62 2.78 -17.68
C GLY A 421 19.99 3.82 -18.72
N VAL A 422 20.44 4.98 -18.25
CA VAL A 422 20.87 6.09 -19.09
C VAL A 422 22.31 5.88 -19.54
N ARG A 423 22.58 6.05 -20.84
CA ARG A 423 23.94 6.10 -21.38
C ARG A 423 24.62 7.42 -21.01
N LEU A 424 25.79 7.34 -20.38
CA LEU A 424 26.54 8.49 -19.87
C LEU A 424 27.60 9.03 -20.84
N TYR A 425 28.12 8.20 -21.75
CA TYR A 425 29.09 8.56 -22.79
C TYR A 425 29.01 7.59 -23.99
#